data_AF-A0A2D9VRZ5-F1
#
_entry.id   AF-A0A2D9VRZ5-F1
#
_cell.length_a   1.000
_cell.length_b   1.000
_cell.length_c   1.000
_cell.angle_alpha   90.00
_cell.angle_beta   90.00
_cell.angle_gamma   90.00
#
_symmetry.space_group_name_H-M   'P 1'
#
loop_
_entity.id
_entity.type
_entity.pdbx_description
1 polymer ?
#
loop_
_entity_poly.entity_id
_entity_poly.type
_entity_poly.pdbx_seq_one_letter_code
_entity_poly.pdbx_strand_id
1 'polypeptide(L)'
;MKIKFLFLIIFFYSFCFSQNPRDYIKQFKDLAINEMHLYNIPASITLAQGILESASGTSRLALESNNHFGIKCHVKWTGLKIYHDDDKKQECF
;
A
#
# COMPACT_ATOMS: atom_id res chain seq x y z
N MET A 1 18.19 11.55 -38.98
CA MET A 1 18.31 11.85 -37.52
C MET A 1 16.98 11.95 -36.77
N LYS A 2 15.81 11.80 -37.40
CA LYS A 2 14.50 11.83 -36.69
C LYS A 2 14.04 10.45 -36.17
N ILE A 3 14.46 9.35 -36.82
CA ILE A 3 14.06 7.97 -36.47
C ILE A 3 14.78 7.41 -35.23
N LYS A 4 16.05 7.76 -34.97
CA LYS A 4 16.77 7.31 -33.77
C LYS A 4 16.20 7.86 -32.45
N PHE A 5 15.50 9.01 -32.51
CA PHE A 5 14.88 9.62 -31.34
C PHE A 5 13.58 8.90 -30.93
N LEU A 6 12.88 8.27 -31.89
CA LEU A 6 11.66 7.50 -31.65
C LEU A 6 11.95 6.18 -30.89
N PHE A 7 13.12 5.56 -31.14
CA PHE A 7 13.55 4.35 -30.43
C PHE A 7 13.93 4.59 -28.97
N LEU A 8 14.38 5.80 -28.62
CA LEU A 8 14.78 6.15 -27.25
C LEU A 8 13.57 6.29 -26.31
N ILE A 9 12.41 6.64 -26.88
CA ILE A 9 11.16 6.82 -26.14
C ILE A 9 10.53 5.46 -25.77
N ILE A 10 10.68 4.43 -26.61
CA ILE A 10 10.09 3.09 -26.39
C ILE A 10 10.79 2.33 -25.25
N PHE A 11 12.08 2.57 -25.01
CA PHE A 11 12.85 1.85 -23.99
C PHE A 11 12.56 2.30 -22.54
N PHE A 12 11.95 3.48 -22.36
CA PHE A 12 11.69 4.06 -21.02
C PHE A 12 10.32 3.70 -20.44
N TYR A 13 9.38 3.17 -21.23
CA TYR A 13 8.00 2.90 -20.78
C TYR A 13 7.80 1.54 -20.08
N SER A 14 8.81 0.67 -20.03
CA SER A 14 8.59 -0.74 -19.66
C SER A 14 8.97 -1.12 -18.22
N PHE A 15 9.28 -0.17 -17.33
CA PHE A 15 9.43 -0.47 -15.90
C PHE A 15 8.05 -0.54 -15.23
N CYS A 16 7.35 -1.65 -15.44
CA CYS A 16 6.26 -2.01 -14.53
C CYS A 16 6.90 -2.44 -13.20
N PHE A 17 6.77 -1.62 -12.15
CA PHE A 17 7.16 -2.02 -10.80
C PHE A 17 6.26 -3.17 -10.37
N SER A 18 6.79 -4.40 -10.44
CA SER A 18 6.08 -5.56 -9.91
C SER A 18 5.99 -5.44 -8.39
N GLN A 19 4.79 -5.61 -7.85
CA GLN A 19 4.59 -5.71 -6.41
C GLN A 19 5.38 -6.92 -5.89
N ASN A 20 6.17 -6.72 -4.83
CA ASN A 20 6.93 -7.80 -4.21
C ASN A 20 6.40 -8.10 -2.80
N PRO A 21 5.44 -9.03 -2.67
CA PRO A 21 4.93 -9.47 -1.37
C PRO A 21 6.02 -9.91 -0.39
N ARG A 22 7.17 -10.42 -0.87
CA ARG A 22 8.26 -10.85 0.00
C ARG A 22 8.90 -9.69 0.77
N ASP A 23 9.03 -8.52 0.14
CA ASP A 23 9.60 -7.35 0.81
C ASP A 23 8.64 -6.83 1.88
N TYR A 24 7.34 -6.81 1.58
CA TYR A 24 6.29 -6.50 2.55
C TYR A 24 6.32 -7.45 3.75
N ILE A 25 6.36 -8.76 3.50
CA ILE A 25 6.47 -9.78 4.56
C ILE A 25 7.74 -9.55 5.39
N LYS A 26 8.88 -9.34 4.73
CA LYS A 26 10.16 -9.12 5.42
C LYS A 26 10.10 -7.89 6.33
N GLN A 27 9.43 -6.83 5.91
CA GLN A 27 9.28 -5.59 6.66
C GLN A 27 8.32 -5.72 7.85
N PHE A 28 7.18 -6.41 7.68
CA PHE A 28 6.09 -6.40 8.66
C PHE A 28 5.92 -7.69 9.46
N LYS A 29 6.68 -8.76 9.17
CA LYS A 29 6.53 -10.07 9.86
C LYS A 29 6.64 -9.98 11.38
N ASP A 30 7.57 -9.19 11.91
CA ASP A 30 7.83 -9.16 13.34
C ASP A 30 6.69 -8.43 14.06
N LEU A 31 6.16 -7.36 13.45
CA LEU A 31 4.95 -6.68 13.92
C LEU A 31 3.73 -7.62 13.86
N ALA A 32 3.53 -8.33 12.75
CA ALA A 32 2.40 -9.25 12.61
C ALA A 32 2.46 -10.42 13.61
N ILE A 33 3.65 -10.91 13.95
CA ILE A 33 3.85 -11.93 14.99
C ILE A 33 3.52 -11.36 16.38
N ASN A 34 3.96 -10.13 16.68
CA ASN A 34 3.60 -9.49 17.95
C ASN A 34 2.08 -9.31 18.10
N GLU A 35 1.43 -8.80 17.05
CA GLU A 35 -0.03 -8.65 17.00
C GLU A 35 -0.75 -10.00 17.11
N MET A 36 -0.20 -11.06 16.52
CA MET A 36 -0.74 -12.42 16.66
C MET A 36 -0.78 -12.87 18.12
N HIS A 37 0.27 -12.58 18.89
CA HIS A 37 0.30 -12.93 20.31
C HIS A 37 -0.64 -12.06 21.15
N LEU A 38 -0.81 -10.78 20.79
CA LEU A 38 -1.70 -9.86 21.52
C LEU A 38 -3.19 -10.14 21.28
N TYR A 39 -3.56 -10.42 20.03
CA TYR A 39 -4.95 -10.49 19.58
C TYR A 39 -5.41 -11.89 19.16
N ASN A 40 -4.52 -12.89 19.21
CA ASN A 40 -4.79 -14.27 18.80
C ASN A 40 -5.26 -14.43 17.34
N ILE A 41 -4.81 -13.54 16.45
CA ILE A 41 -5.04 -13.62 15.01
C ILE A 41 -3.74 -14.09 14.34
N PRO A 42 -3.72 -15.22 13.60
CA PRO A 42 -2.49 -15.70 12.95
C PRO A 42 -1.79 -14.60 12.14
N ALA A 43 -0.48 -14.44 12.33
CA ALA A 43 0.31 -13.43 11.63
C ALA A 43 0.18 -13.52 10.11
N SER A 44 -0.04 -14.72 9.58
CA SER A 44 -0.30 -14.97 8.16
C SER A 44 -1.57 -14.29 7.64
N ILE A 45 -2.62 -14.19 8.44
CA ILE A 45 -3.87 -13.51 8.07
C ILE A 45 -3.63 -12.00 8.00
N THR A 46 -3.00 -11.43 9.03
CA THR A 46 -2.66 -9.99 9.06
C THR A 46 -1.77 -9.60 7.89
N LEU A 47 -0.72 -10.38 7.61
CA LEU A 47 0.18 -10.13 6.48
C LEU A 47 -0.53 -10.30 5.14
N ALA A 48 -1.37 -11.33 4.98
CA ALA A 48 -2.12 -11.54 3.74
C ALA A 48 -3.06 -10.37 3.45
N GLN A 49 -3.78 -9.87 4.46
CA GLN A 49 -4.63 -8.70 4.32
C GLN A 49 -3.80 -7.45 4.00
N GLY A 50 -2.71 -7.18 4.73
CA GLY A 50 -1.85 -6.03 4.45
C GLY A 50 -1.27 -6.04 3.03
N ILE A 51 -0.89 -7.21 2.52
CA ILE A 51 -0.44 -7.39 1.13
C ILE A 51 -1.56 -7.05 0.14
N LEU A 52 -2.76 -7.59 0.35
CA LEU A 52 -3.89 -7.43 -0.56
C LEU A 52 -4.39 -5.98 -0.58
N GLU A 53 -4.73 -5.43 0.59
CA GLU A 53 -5.38 -4.12 0.73
C GLU A 53 -4.43 -2.97 0.38
N SER A 54 -3.12 -3.18 0.61
CA SER A 54 -2.13 -2.13 0.45
C SER A 54 -1.26 -2.28 -0.79
N ALA A 55 -1.60 -3.21 -1.70
CA ALA A 55 -0.81 -3.54 -2.88
C ALA A 55 0.67 -3.84 -2.53
N SER A 56 0.90 -4.70 -1.55
CA SER A 56 2.25 -4.98 -0.98
C SER A 56 2.99 -3.72 -0.53
N GLY A 57 2.27 -2.74 0.01
CA GLY A 57 2.82 -1.47 0.52
C GLY A 57 2.92 -0.34 -0.48
N THR A 58 2.52 -0.55 -1.75
CA THR A 58 2.69 0.46 -2.80
C THR A 58 1.43 1.27 -3.11
N SER A 59 0.32 1.05 -2.40
CA SER A 59 -0.87 1.88 -2.57
C SER A 59 -0.61 3.31 -2.12
N ARG A 60 -1.35 4.29 -2.67
CA ARG A 60 -1.20 5.70 -2.30
C ARG A 60 -1.41 5.92 -0.80
N LEU A 61 -2.44 5.30 -0.23
CA LEU A 61 -2.73 5.41 1.21
C LEU A 61 -1.59 4.81 2.07
N ALA A 62 -1.01 3.68 1.65
CA ALA A 62 0.14 3.11 2.35
C ALA A 62 1.39 4.03 2.25
N LEU A 63 1.73 4.51 1.06
CA LEU A 63 2.93 5.32 0.82
C LEU A 63 2.85 6.72 1.44
N GLU A 64 1.72 7.40 1.32
CA GLU A 64 1.57 8.79 1.75
C GLU A 64 1.11 8.92 3.21
N SER A 65 0.47 7.89 3.78
CA SER A 65 -0.15 7.99 5.12
C SER A 65 0.07 6.78 6.04
N ASN A 66 0.82 5.76 5.63
CA ASN A 66 0.95 4.48 6.35
C ASN A 66 -0.40 3.79 6.63
N ASN A 67 -1.44 4.12 5.86
CA ASN A 67 -2.76 3.52 5.99
C ASN A 67 -2.86 2.30 5.06
N HIS A 68 -2.43 1.15 5.56
CA HIS A 68 -2.34 -0.09 4.78
C HIS A 68 -3.70 -0.76 4.51
N PHE A 69 -4.71 -0.46 5.33
CA PHE A 69 -6.00 -1.15 5.32
C PHE A 69 -7.15 -0.24 4.85
N GLY A 70 -6.85 0.94 4.33
CA GLY A 70 -7.87 1.88 3.87
C GLY A 70 -8.84 2.30 4.98
N ILE A 71 -8.36 2.44 6.22
CA ILE A 71 -9.21 2.81 7.36
C ILE A 71 -9.71 4.23 7.17
N LYS A 72 -11.03 4.42 7.08
CA LYS A 72 -11.66 5.75 6.98
C LYS A 72 -11.58 6.50 8.31
N CYS A 73 -11.53 7.82 8.25
CA CYS A 73 -11.64 8.66 9.44
C CYS A 73 -12.97 8.45 10.15
N HIS A 74 -12.93 8.07 11.42
CA HIS A 74 -14.11 8.05 12.28
C HIS A 74 -14.31 9.39 13.00
N VAL A 75 -15.50 9.62 13.56
CA VAL A 75 -15.87 10.88 14.25
C VAL A 75 -14.91 11.28 15.38
N LYS A 76 -14.18 10.33 15.97
CA LYS A 76 -13.19 10.57 17.04
C LYS A 76 -11.76 10.77 16.53
N TRP A 77 -11.51 10.66 15.23
CA TRP A 77 -10.16 10.78 14.67
C TRP A 77 -9.72 12.24 14.58
N THR A 78 -8.73 12.59 15.39
CA THR A 78 -8.13 13.94 15.45
C THR A 78 -6.70 13.98 14.91
N GLY A 79 -6.20 12.86 14.38
CA GLY A 79 -4.85 12.74 13.82
C GLY A 79 -4.72 13.31 12.40
N LEU A 80 -3.60 13.00 11.77
CA LEU A 80 -3.35 13.31 10.36
C LEU A 80 -4.37 12.60 9.46
N LYS A 81 -4.67 13.22 8.32
CA LYS A 81 -5.72 12.78 7.40
C LYS A 81 -5.21 12.86 5.97
N ILE A 82 -5.67 11.95 5.13
CA ILE A 82 -5.50 12.02 3.68
C ILE A 82 -6.87 11.90 3.03
N TYR A 83 -7.10 12.66 1.95
CA TYR A 83 -8.34 12.55 1.20
C TYR A 83 -8.17 11.64 -0.01
N HIS A 84 -9.15 10.78 -0.21
CA HIS A 84 -9.20 9.83 -1.33
C HIS A 84 -10.65 9.67 -1.80
N ASP A 85 -10.82 9.42 -3.09
CA ASP A 85 -12.13 9.16 -3.67
C ASP A 85 -12.31 7.64 -3.70
N ASP A 86 -13.29 7.12 -2.96
CA ASP A 86 -13.58 5.68 -2.85
C ASP A 86 -15.07 5.42 -3.14
N ASP A 87 -15.94 5.54 -2.14
CA ASP A 87 -17.40 5.50 -2.29
C ASP A 87 -17.97 6.88 -2.69
N LYS A 88 -17.34 7.95 -2.20
CA LYS A 88 -17.70 9.35 -2.43
C LYS A 88 -16.44 10.16 -2.70
N LYS A 89 -16.62 11.33 -3.32
CA LYS A 89 -15.52 12.27 -3.53
C LYS A 89 -15.03 12.83 -2.20
N GLN A 90 -13.70 12.93 -2.07
CA GLN A 90 -12.99 13.56 -0.97
C GLN A 90 -13.37 12.96 0.39
N GLU A 91 -13.43 11.64 0.46
CA GLU A 91 -13.56 10.94 1.73
C GLU A 91 -12.27 11.04 2.53
N CYS A 92 -12.42 11.08 3.86
CA CYS A 92 -11.32 11.16 4.80
C CYS A 92 -10.85 9.76 5.17
N PHE A 93 -9.55 9.53 5.04
CA PHE A 93 -8.82 8.34 5.47
C PHE A 93 -7.65 8.72 6.39
#